data_AF-A0A8B6BUL7-F1
#
_entry.id   AF-A0A8B6BUL7-F1
#
_cell.length_a   1.000
_cell.length_b   1.000
_cell.length_c   1.000
_cell.angle_alpha   90.00
_cell.angle_beta   90.00
_cell.angle_gamma   90.00
#
_symmetry.space_group_name_H-M   'P 1'
#
loop_
_entity.id
_entity.type
_entity.pdbx_description
1 polymer ?
#
loop_
_entity_poly.entity_id
_entity_poly.type
_entity_poly.pdbx_seq_one_letter_code
_entity_poly.pdbx_strand_id
1 'polypeptide(L)'
;MTNMIVTINLNLMRYISLLYNIPEATWDEWSQWSKCTRSCGSGIQTRQRQCLNQMNTTDGYVTECEGIGTGSRSCNTELCP
;
A
#
# COMPACT_ATOMS: atom_id res chain seq x y z
N MET A 1 -19.52 14.39 -0.60
CA MET A 1 -18.30 14.84 0.10
C MET A 1 -17.15 13.99 -0.39
N THR A 2 -16.79 14.18 -1.66
CA THR A 2 -15.84 13.33 -2.39
C THR A 2 -14.57 14.15 -2.50
N ASN A 3 -13.52 13.69 -1.81
CA ASN A 3 -12.31 14.43 -1.53
C ASN A 3 -11.64 14.93 -2.82
N MET A 4 -11.43 16.25 -2.83
CA MET A 4 -10.93 17.10 -3.90
C MET A 4 -9.44 16.87 -4.25
N ILE A 5 -8.88 15.68 -4.01
CA ILE A 5 -7.43 15.40 -4.16
C ILE A 5 -7.11 14.51 -5.37
N VAL A 6 -8.09 13.81 -5.98
CA VAL A 6 -7.79 12.90 -7.10
C VAL A 6 -8.65 13.22 -8.32
N THR A 7 -8.26 14.24 -9.08
CA THR A 7 -8.69 14.40 -10.49
C THR A 7 -7.75 15.32 -11.29
N ILE A 8 -6.46 15.37 -10.92
CA ILE A 8 -5.45 15.86 -11.85
C ILE A 8 -5.14 14.67 -12.78
N ASN A 9 -5.27 14.86 -14.09
CA ASN A 9 -5.01 13.83 -15.11
C ASN A 9 -3.72 13.06 -14.77
N LEU A 10 -3.74 11.72 -14.72
CA LEU A 10 -2.56 10.90 -14.37
C LEU A 10 -1.32 11.25 -15.23
N ASN A 11 -1.53 11.72 -16.48
CA ASN A 11 -0.46 12.21 -17.35
C ASN A 11 0.13 13.55 -16.87
N LEU A 12 -0.70 14.43 -16.32
CA LEU A 12 -0.28 15.72 -15.75
C LEU A 12 0.45 15.51 -14.42
N MET A 13 0.04 14.54 -13.60
CA MET A 13 0.75 14.18 -12.36
C MET A 13 2.16 13.64 -12.65
N ARG A 14 2.30 12.72 -13.62
CA ARG A 14 3.61 12.25 -14.10
C ARG A 14 4.48 13.39 -14.66
N TYR A 15 3.89 14.32 -15.40
CA TYR A 15 4.62 15.46 -15.95
C TYR A 15 5.16 16.38 -14.84
N ILE A 16 4.37 16.65 -13.81
CA ILE A 16 4.78 17.47 -12.66
C ILE A 16 5.90 16.79 -11.86
N SER A 17 5.81 15.47 -11.59
CA SER A 17 6.90 14.73 -10.93
C SER A 17 8.25 14.89 -11.65
N LEU A 18 8.24 14.84 -12.99
CA LEU A 18 9.43 15.01 -13.82
C LEU A 18 9.98 16.43 -13.82
N LEU A 19 9.12 17.46 -13.78
CA LEU A 19 9.54 18.86 -13.76
C LEU A 19 10.18 19.28 -12.44
N TYR A 20 9.67 18.77 -11.31
CA TYR A 20 10.10 19.19 -9.97
C TYR A 20 10.98 18.17 -9.24
N ASN A 21 11.40 17.09 -9.90
CA ASN A 21 12.16 15.98 -9.30
C ASN A 21 11.53 15.48 -7.99
N ILE A 22 10.21 15.25 -8.03
CA ILE A 22 9.49 14.74 -6.86
C ILE A 22 9.82 13.26 -6.73
N PRO A 23 10.44 12.82 -5.61
CA PRO A 23 10.72 11.41 -5.44
C PRO A 23 9.41 10.64 -5.33
N GLU A 24 9.30 9.52 -6.05
CA GLU A 24 8.12 8.67 -6.02
C GLU A 24 8.00 7.97 -4.66
N ALA A 25 6.77 7.79 -4.18
CA ALA A 25 6.52 7.03 -2.97
C ALA A 25 6.80 5.55 -3.20
N THR A 26 7.47 4.93 -2.22
CA THR A 26 7.85 3.52 -2.29
C THR A 26 7.27 2.75 -1.13
N TRP A 27 6.87 1.51 -1.39
CA TRP A 27 6.51 0.59 -0.33
C TRP A 27 7.74 0.19 0.48
N ASP A 28 7.61 0.17 1.80
CA ASP A 28 8.54 -0.52 2.68
C ASP A 28 8.40 -2.05 2.52
N GLU A 29 9.30 -2.80 3.15
CA GLU A 29 9.21 -4.25 3.21
C GLU A 29 7.89 -4.72 3.83
N TRP A 30 7.41 -5.86 3.33
CA TRP A 30 6.27 -6.53 3.95
C TRP A 30 6.63 -7.00 5.35
N SER A 31 5.73 -6.76 6.30
CA SER A 31 5.78 -7.39 7.61
C SER A 31 5.76 -8.92 7.46
N GLN A 32 6.22 -9.60 8.51
CA GLN A 32 5.94 -11.01 8.66
C GLN A 32 4.43 -11.25 8.66
N TRP A 33 4.04 -12.43 8.19
CA TRP A 33 2.66 -12.88 8.29
C TRP A 33 2.25 -13.07 9.75
N SER A 34 1.02 -12.71 10.07
CA SER A 34 0.41 -13.01 11.36
C SER A 34 0.34 -14.52 11.59
N LYS A 35 0.13 -14.90 12.85
CA LYS A 35 -0.31 -16.26 13.15
C LYS A 35 -1.61 -16.56 12.39
N CYS A 36 -1.78 -17.81 12.00
CA CYS A 36 -3.02 -18.27 11.39
C CYS A 36 -4.16 -18.16 12.41
N THR A 37 -5.33 -17.66 11.99
CA THR A 37 -6.50 -17.55 12.87
C THR A 37 -7.03 -18.90 13.35
N ARG A 38 -6.71 -19.98 12.64
CA ARG A 38 -7.11 -21.35 12.99
C ARG A 38 -5.90 -22.27 12.92
N SER A 39 -5.84 -23.27 13.80
CA SER A 39 -4.85 -24.35 13.72
C SER A 39 -5.17 -25.39 12.65
N CYS A 40 -6.42 -25.47 12.21
CA CYS A 40 -6.92 -26.36 11.15
C CYS A 40 -8.23 -25.80 10.55
N GLY A 41 -8.66 -26.37 9.42
CA GLY A 41 -9.94 -26.08 8.79
C GLY A 41 -9.98 -24.73 8.07
N SER A 42 -8.88 -24.31 7.44
CA SER A 42 -8.75 -23.06 6.67
C SER A 42 -8.89 -21.80 7.53
N GLY A 43 -7.80 -21.43 8.19
CA GLY A 43 -7.63 -20.12 8.79
C GLY A 43 -7.12 -19.08 7.79
N ILE A 44 -6.92 -17.86 8.29
CA ILE A 44 -6.40 -16.72 7.54
C ILE A 44 -5.19 -16.17 8.27
N GLN A 45 -4.18 -15.73 7.53
CA GLN A 45 -3.08 -14.91 8.04
C GLN A 45 -3.01 -13.62 7.23
N THR A 46 -2.65 -12.54 7.91
CA THR A 46 -2.58 -11.20 7.34
C THR A 46 -1.16 -10.66 7.46
N ARG A 47 -0.81 -9.71 6.60
CA ARG A 47 0.43 -8.94 6.69
C ARG A 47 0.18 -7.52 6.24
N GLN A 48 1.09 -6.62 6.57
CA GLN A 48 1.01 -5.21 6.21
C GLN A 48 2.36 -4.70 5.73
N ARG A 49 2.36 -3.62 4.97
CA ARG A 49 3.56 -2.85 4.61
C ARG A 49 3.23 -1.38 4.77
N GLN A 50 4.24 -0.58 5.10
CA GLN A 50 4.07 0.87 5.21
C GLN A 50 4.38 1.52 3.88
N CYS A 51 3.64 2.58 3.53
CA CYS A 51 4.00 3.41 2.40
C CYS A 51 4.95 4.50 2.87
N LEU A 52 6.14 4.57 2.26
CA LEU A 52 7.10 5.64 2.50
C LEU A 52 6.76 6.81 1.58
N ASN A 53 5.74 7.56 2.00
CA ASN A 53 5.29 8.76 1.31
C ASN A 53 6.46 9.76 1.18
N GLN A 54 6.52 10.41 0.03
CA GLN A 54 7.44 11.53 -0.20
C GLN A 54 6.64 12.82 -0.27
N MET A 55 7.15 13.85 0.39
CA MET A 55 6.58 15.19 0.35
C MET A 55 7.53 16.13 -0.37
N ASN A 56 7.01 16.85 -1.36
CA ASN A 56 7.70 18.01 -1.90
C ASN A 56 7.47 19.21 -0.96
N THR A 57 8.56 19.75 -0.44
CA THR A 57 8.54 20.88 0.50
C THR A 57 8.19 22.22 -0.16
N THR A 58 8.16 22.28 -1.49
CA THR A 58 8.00 23.53 -2.26
C THR A 58 6.53 23.88 -2.52
N ASP A 59 5.67 22.89 -2.72
CA ASP A 59 4.27 23.06 -3.12
C ASP A 59 3.27 22.25 -2.27
N GLY A 60 3.77 21.49 -1.29
CA GLY A 60 2.94 20.63 -0.44
C GLY A 60 2.38 19.40 -1.18
N TYR A 61 2.92 19.09 -2.35
CA TYR A 61 2.55 17.90 -3.10
C TYR A 61 3.08 16.63 -2.43
N VAL A 62 2.22 15.62 -2.29
CA VAL A 62 2.53 14.32 -1.67
C VAL A 62 2.33 13.22 -2.70
N THR A 63 3.34 12.38 -2.90
CA THR A 63 3.18 11.13 -3.64
C THR A 63 2.76 10.02 -2.67
N GLU A 64 1.81 9.19 -3.09
CA GLU A 64 1.33 8.02 -2.36
C GLU A 64 1.70 6.74 -3.13
N CYS A 65 1.87 5.62 -2.42
CA CYS A 65 2.22 4.36 -3.07
C CYS A 65 1.05 3.78 -3.86
N GLU A 66 1.31 3.31 -5.07
CA GLU A 66 0.32 2.58 -5.86
C GLU A 66 0.09 1.17 -5.31
N GLY A 67 -1.17 0.80 -5.10
CA GLY A 67 -1.60 -0.55 -4.69
C GLY A 67 -2.01 -0.66 -3.22
N ILE A 68 -2.15 -1.90 -2.73
CA ILE A 68 -2.73 -2.20 -1.41
C ILE A 68 -1.62 -2.40 -0.37
N GLY A 69 -1.77 -1.79 0.81
CA GLY A 69 -0.83 -1.90 1.93
C GLY A 69 -1.03 -3.12 2.84
N THR A 70 -2.04 -3.95 2.56
CA THR A 70 -2.42 -5.13 3.31
C THR A 70 -2.44 -6.37 2.42
N GLY A 71 -2.05 -7.51 2.99
CA GLY A 71 -2.09 -8.81 2.33
C GLY A 71 -2.85 -9.82 3.19
N SER A 72 -3.60 -10.71 2.55
CA SER A 72 -4.33 -11.80 3.20
C SER A 72 -4.12 -13.09 2.42
N ARG A 73 -3.95 -14.21 3.13
CA ARG A 73 -3.90 -15.55 2.53
C ARG A 73 -4.46 -16.61 3.48
N SER A 74 -4.93 -17.71 2.89
CA SER A 74 -5.34 -18.89 3.65
C SER A 74 -4.14 -19.58 4.30
N CYS A 75 -4.41 -20.27 5.40
CA CYS A 75 -3.44 -21.09 6.12
C CYS A 75 -4.14 -22.25 6.83
N ASN A 76 -3.38 -23.29 7.18
CA ASN A 76 -3.87 -24.46 7.90
C ASN A 76 -5.16 -25.01 7.29
N THR A 77 -5.13 -25.26 5.98
CA THR A 77 -6.28 -25.70 5.18
C THR A 77 -6.62 -27.18 5.40
N GLU A 78 -5.76 -27.91 6.10
CA GLU A 78 -5.97 -29.29 6.50
C GLU A 78 -7.23 -29.44 7.36
N LEU A 79 -7.92 -30.57 7.23
CA LEU A 79 -9.09 -30.90 8.04
C LEU A 79 -8.72 -30.96 9.53
N CYS A 80 -9.68 -30.58 10.38
CA CYS A 80 -9.54 -30.74 11.82
C CYS A 80 -9.78 -32.20 12.23
N PRO A 81 -9.11 -32.70 13.28
CA PRO A 81 -9.40 -34.01 13.89
C PRO A 81 -10.83 -34.13 14.42
#